data_AF-A0A0A9H410-F1
#
_entry.id   AF-A0A0A9H410-F1
#
_cell.length_a   1.000
_cell.length_b   1.000
_cell.length_c   1.000
_cell.angle_alpha   90.00
_cell.angle_beta   90.00
_cell.angle_gamma   90.00
#
_symmetry.space_group_name_H-M   'P 1'
#
loop_
_entity.id
_entity.type
_entity.pdbx_description
1 polymer ?
#
loop_
_entity_poly.entity_id
_entity_poly.type
_entity_poly.pdbx_seq_one_letter_code
_entity_poly.pdbx_strand_id
1 'polypeptide(L)' 'MLKLGIHPSRLLCAQEAVAMVKPILDSEQAAKRLLLEASQRGSADNITCVVVRFLEQSNGLGRTANDQTS' A
#
# COMPACT_ATOMS: atom_id res chain seq x y z
N MET A 1 25.31 -23.78 -16.23
CA MET A 1 23.92 -23.92 -15.73
C MET A 1 23.68 -22.85 -14.68
N LEU A 2 23.20 -21.66 -15.09
CA LEU A 2 22.77 -20.63 -14.16
C LEU A 2 21.43 -21.09 -13.58
N LYS A 3 21.45 -21.71 -12.41
CA LYS A 3 20.23 -21.98 -11.65
C LYS A 3 19.80 -20.64 -11.06
N LEU A 4 19.07 -19.84 -11.85
CA LEU A 4 18.44 -18.61 -11.38
C LEU A 4 17.29 -19.02 -10.45
N GLY A 5 17.64 -19.34 -9.20
CA GLY A 5 16.75 -19.88 -8.18
C GLY A 5 15.87 -18.81 -7.57
N ILE A 6 14.93 -18.27 -8.33
CA ILE A 6 13.79 -17.54 -7.75
C ILE A 6 12.83 -18.60 -7.21
N HIS A 7 12.99 -18.98 -5.94
CA HIS A 7 11.98 -19.78 -5.25
C HIS A 7 10.67 -18.95 -5.20
N PRO A 8 9.49 -19.53 -5.51
CA PRO A 8 8.22 -18.81 -5.54
C PRO A 8 7.87 -18.15 -4.19
N SER A 9 8.44 -18.65 -3.10
CA SER A 9 8.34 -18.09 -1.74
C SER A 9 9.08 -16.76 -1.54
N ARG A 10 9.93 -16.35 -2.49
CA ARG A 10 10.80 -15.17 -2.38
C ARG A 10 10.14 -13.87 -2.87
N LEU A 11 8.98 -13.97 -3.50
CA LEU A 11 8.24 -12.83 -4.03
C LEU A 11 7.06 -12.50 -3.13
N LEU A 12 6.83 -11.22 -2.91
CA LEU A 12 5.68 -10.72 -2.18
C LEU A 12 4.47 -10.70 -3.14
N CYS A 13 3.41 -11.47 -2.87
CA CYS A 13 2.22 -11.41 -3.72
C CYS A 13 1.42 -10.13 -3.44
N ALA A 14 0.72 -9.61 -4.45
CA ALA A 14 -0.07 -8.38 -4.32
C ALA A 14 -1.07 -8.44 -3.16
N GLN A 15 -1.71 -9.58 -2.94
CA GLN A 15 -2.67 -9.76 -1.85
C GLN A 15 -2.00 -9.73 -0.47
N GLU A 16 -0.80 -10.33 -0.33
CA GLU A 16 -0.01 -10.25 0.90
C GLU A 16 0.44 -8.81 1.16
N ALA A 17 0.89 -8.10 0.12
CA ALA A 17 1.28 -6.70 0.19
C ALA A 17 0.15 -5.83 0.72
N VAL A 18 -1.06 -5.98 0.16
CA VAL A 18 -2.25 -5.24 0.57
C VAL A 18 -2.61 -5.54 2.03
N ALA A 19 -2.61 -6.81 2.43
CA ALA A 19 -2.91 -7.20 3.81
C ALA A 19 -1.93 -6.57 4.81
N MET A 20 -0.66 -6.45 4.43
CA MET A 20 0.40 -5.89 5.26
C MET A 20 0.32 -4.37 5.42
N VAL A 21 -0.02 -3.63 4.35
CA VAL A 21 -0.08 -2.15 4.39
C VAL A 21 -1.41 -1.59 4.89
N LYS A 22 -2.51 -2.34 4.74
CA LYS A 22 -3.86 -1.91 5.14
C LYS A 22 -3.95 -1.38 6.59
N PRO A 23 -3.34 -2.02 7.61
CA PRO A 23 -3.38 -1.51 8.98
C PRO A 23 -2.44 -0.33 9.25
N ILE A 24 -1.54 0.03 8.33
CA ILE A 24 -0.51 1.06 8.55
C ILE A 24 -1.00 2.40 8.01
N LEU A 25 -1.31 3.36 8.90
CA LEU A 25 -1.79 4.69 8.53
C LEU A 25 -0.73 5.51 7.77
N ASP A 26 0.49 5.52 8.29
CA ASP A 26 1.61 6.26 7.71
C ASP A 26 2.13 5.59 6.43
N SER A 27 2.09 6.31 5.31
CA SER A 27 2.45 5.77 3.99
C SER A 27 3.94 5.44 3.89
N GLU A 28 4.81 6.21 4.56
CA GLU A 28 6.26 5.96 4.59
C GLU A 28 6.57 4.65 5.34
N GLN A 29 5.98 4.45 6.52
CA GLN A 29 6.10 3.19 7.27
C GLN A 29 5.56 1.99 6.49
N ALA A 30 4.43 2.15 5.79
CA ALA A 30 3.88 1.10 4.94
C ALA A 30 4.85 0.72 3.81
N ALA A 31 5.45 1.70 3.14
CA ALA A 31 6.45 1.49 2.11
C ALA A 31 7.71 0.79 2.67
N LYS A 32 8.22 1.25 3.81
CA LYS A 32 9.37 0.61 4.49
C LYS A 32 9.10 -0.85 4.84
N ARG A 33 7.89 -1.17 5.30
CA ARG A 33 7.48 -2.56 5.61
C ARG A 33 7.49 -3.45 4.37
N LEU A 34 6.94 -2.99 3.25
CA LEU A 34 6.97 -3.73 1.99
C LEU A 34 8.40 -4.00 1.52
N LEU A 35 9.26 -2.98 1.58
CA LEU A 35 10.65 -3.08 1.14
C LEU A 35 11.46 -4.05 2.02
N LEU A 36 11.27 -3.98 3.34
CA LEU A 36 11.94 -4.85 4.30
C LEU A 36 11.54 -6.32 4.10
N GLU A 37 10.25 -6.60 3.93
CA GLU A 37 9.75 -7.97 3.73
C GLU A 37 10.22 -8.56 2.39
N ALA A 38 10.16 -7.79 1.31
CA ALA A 38 10.64 -8.23 0.01
C ALA A 38 12.16 -8.48 0.01
N SER A 39 12.92 -7.63 0.70
CA SER A 39 14.37 -7.81 0.90
C SER A 39 14.68 -9.06 1.74
N GLN A 40 13.99 -9.26 2.87
CA GLN A 40 14.19 -10.43 3.75
C GLN A 40 13.85 -11.75 3.07
N ARG A 41 12.85 -11.76 2.19
CA ARG A 41 12.48 -12.94 1.40
C ARG A 41 13.51 -13.27 0.30
N GLY A 42 14.57 -12.47 0.18
CA GLY A 42 15.68 -12.73 -0.72
C GLY A 42 15.39 -12.34 -2.16
N SER A 43 14.56 -11.30 -2.36
CA SER A 43 14.52 -10.60 -3.64
C SER A 43 15.89 -9.97 -3.88
N ALA A 44 16.59 -10.47 -4.89
CA ALA A 44 17.95 -10.09 -5.23
C ALA A 44 17.99 -8.95 -6.29
N ASP A 45 16.85 -8.33 -6.53
CA ASP A 45 16.66 -7.28 -7.52
C ASP A 45 16.55 -5.90 -6.85
N ASN A 46 16.68 -4.83 -7.63
CA ASN A 46 16.38 -3.48 -7.16
C ASN A 46 14.86 -3.33 -6.95
N ILE A 47 14.44 -3.26 -5.69
CA ILE A 47 13.03 -3.16 -5.31
C ILE A 47 12.63 -1.69 -5.15
N THR A 48 11.57 -1.28 -5.83
CA THR A 48 10.95 0.05 -5.67
C THR A 48 9.49 -0.13 -5.29
N CYS A 49 9.00 0.58 -4.27
CA CYS A 49 7.57 0.58 -3.90
C CYS A 49 7.04 2.01 -3.73
N VAL A 50 5.77 2.20 -4.08
CA VAL A 50 5.05 3.47 -3.92
C VAL A 50 3.74 3.17 -3.19
N VAL A 51 3.51 3.84 -2.06
CA VAL A 51 2.27 3.72 -1.29
C VAL A 51 1.51 5.03 -1.39
N VAL A 52 0.31 4.98 -1.96
CA VAL A 52 -0.60 6.12 -2.08
C VAL A 52 -1.75 5.93 -1.11
N ARG A 53 -1.96 6.89 -0.21
CA ARG A 53 -3.13 6.95 0.66
C ARG A 53 -4.08 8.03 0.13
N PHE A 54 -5.25 7.60 -0.33
CA PHE A 54 -6.32 8.52 -0.64
C PHE A 54 -6.92 9.02 0.67
N LEU A 55 -6.84 10.32 0.91
CA LEU A 55 -7.58 10.96 1.98
C LEU A 55 -9.00 11.18 1.45
N GLU A 56 -9.99 10.65 2.16
CA GLU A 56 -11.38 10.98 1.86
C GLU A 56 -11.50 12.50 2.05
N GLN A 57 -11.76 13.23 0.96
CA GLN A 57 -12.13 14.64 1.09
C GLN A 57 -13.45 14.60 1.85
N SER A 58 -13.43 15.03 3.12
CA SER A 58 -14.64 15.40 3.82
C SER A 58 -15.31 16.46 2.96
N ASN A 59 -16.20 16.03 2.06
CA ASN A 59 -16.96 16.90 1.21
C ASN A 59 -17.82 17.70 2.18
N GLY A 60 -17.33 18.90 2.52
CA GLY A 60 -17.93 19.75 3.52
C GLY A 60 -19.43 19.75 3.31
N LEU A 61 -20.16 19.56 4.40
CA LEU A 61 -21.59 19.76 4.51
C LEU A 61 -21.93 21.25 4.20
N GLY A 62 -21.74 21.66 2.95
CA GLY A 62 -22.21 22.89 2.35
C GLY A 62 -23.54 22.67 1.62
N ARG A 63 -24.32 21.65 2.02
CA ARG A 63 -25.76 21.62 1.74
C ARG A 63 -26.44 22.29 2.93
N THR A 64 -26.31 23.62 3.03
CA THR A 64 -27.28 24.41 3.78
C THR A 64 -28.63 24.11 3.18
N ALA A 65 -29.47 23.45 3.97
CA ALA A 65 -30.87 23.27 3.68
C ALA A 65 -31.51 24.65 3.57
N ASN A 66 -31.74 25.12 2.34
CA ASN A 66 -32.68 26.20 2.12
C ASN A 66 -34.06 25.54 1.94
N ASP A 67 -34.66 25.16 3.06
CA ASP A 67 -36.11 25.04 3.17
C ASP A 67 -36.66 26.46 3.21
N GLN A 68 -36.97 27.02 2.04
CA GLN A 68 -37.86 28.17 1.95
C GLN A 68 -39.27 27.64 1.68
N THR A 69 -39.97 27.37 2.78
CA THR A 69 -41.42 27.31 2.82
C THR A 69 -41.95 28.71 3.17
N SER A 70 -42.91 29.19 2.37
CA SER A 70 -43.71 30.45 2.44
C SER A 70 -43.23 31.60 1.57
#